data_AF-A0A1Q7VGQ8-F1
#
_entry.id   AF-A0A1Q7VGQ8-F1
#
_cell.length_a   1.000
_cell.length_b   1.000
_cell.length_c   1.000
_cell.angle_alpha   90.00
_cell.angle_beta   90.00
_cell.angle_gamma   90.00
#
_symmetry.space_group_name_H-M   'P 1'
#
loop_
_entity.id
_entity.type
_entity.pdbx_description
1 polymer ?
#
loop_
_entity_poly.entity_id
_entity_poly.type
_entity_poly.pdbx_seq_one_letter_code
_entity_poly.pdbx_strand_id
1 'polypeptide(L)'
;MVMGKLQAAPGDDVAAGAMVKAEEISLLVDGELDVERIEGVCTRLRDADSVTTWVCYHVIGDALRGSSAIMPGFAARFATQLAAEPTVLSPPRRGPAPAAVAWAAAATVAAVSVVAWVAMTTLPIGDASLPAALATARQAASVRAADTRPAVDNEYLLVHQEYSPTTAIQGARPYLRAVAATDPNARP
;
A
#
# COMPACT_ATOMS: atom_id res chain seq x y z
N MET A 1 6.86 -58.16 0.16
CA MET A 1 5.62 -58.24 0.96
C MET A 1 6.04 -57.90 2.38
N VAL A 2 5.72 -56.75 2.97
CA VAL A 2 4.52 -55.92 2.91
C VAL A 2 4.94 -54.44 2.98
N MET A 3 4.39 -53.63 2.07
CA MET A 3 4.40 -52.17 2.13
C MET A 3 3.49 -51.76 3.29
N GLY A 4 4.04 -51.23 4.38
CA GLY A 4 3.26 -50.62 5.45
C GLY A 4 2.70 -49.29 4.97
N LYS A 5 1.43 -49.28 4.56
CA LYS A 5 0.70 -48.03 4.30
C LYS A 5 0.43 -47.34 5.63
N LEU A 6 1.07 -46.20 5.85
CA LEU A 6 0.64 -45.24 6.87
C LEU A 6 -0.67 -44.63 6.39
N GLN A 7 -1.77 -45.17 6.93
CA GLN A 7 -3.10 -44.61 6.77
C GLN A 7 -3.14 -43.32 7.59
N ALA A 8 -3.22 -42.16 6.92
CA ALA A 8 -3.52 -40.89 7.59
C ALA A 8 -4.90 -41.00 8.26
N ALA A 9 -4.96 -40.59 9.52
CA ALA A 9 -6.20 -40.56 10.28
C ALA A 9 -7.10 -39.43 9.74
N PRO A 10 -8.44 -39.61 9.70
CA PRO A 10 -9.38 -38.62 9.14
C PRO A 10 -9.57 -37.36 10.01
N GLY A 11 -8.56 -37.00 10.82
CA GLY A 11 -8.52 -35.79 11.64
C GLY A 11 -7.41 -34.79 11.28
N ASP A 12 -6.45 -35.17 10.42
CA ASP A 12 -5.30 -34.32 10.08
C ASP A 12 -5.63 -33.22 9.05
N ASP A 13 -6.72 -33.38 8.30
CA ASP A 13 -7.13 -32.43 7.26
C ASP A 13 -7.63 -31.09 7.81
N VAL A 14 -8.09 -31.05 9.07
CA VAL A 14 -8.54 -29.81 9.73
C VAL A 14 -7.35 -29.03 10.30
N ALA A 15 -6.26 -29.70 10.67
CA ALA A 15 -5.02 -29.07 11.14
C ALA A 15 -4.11 -28.62 9.97
N ALA A 16 -4.14 -29.34 8.84
CA ALA A 16 -3.38 -28.99 7.64
C ALA A 16 -3.79 -27.64 7.01
N GLY A 17 -4.98 -27.12 7.34
CA GLY A 17 -5.43 -25.78 6.93
C GLY A 17 -4.88 -24.62 7.76
N ALA A 18 -4.27 -24.89 8.92
CA ALA A 18 -3.79 -23.86 9.85
C ALA A 18 -2.32 -23.49 9.61
N MET A 19 -1.49 -24.44 9.20
CA MET A 19 -0.04 -24.24 9.02
C MET A 19 0.27 -23.54 7.68
N VAL A 20 1.22 -22.61 7.70
CA VAL A 20 1.74 -21.99 6.47
C VAL A 20 2.66 -22.97 5.76
N LYS A 21 2.52 -23.11 4.43
CA LYS A 21 3.44 -23.95 3.65
C LYS A 21 4.85 -23.34 3.69
N ALA A 22 5.87 -24.18 3.82
CA ALA A 22 7.27 -23.72 3.86
C ALA A 22 7.67 -22.83 2.66
N GLU A 23 7.15 -23.12 1.47
CA GLU A 23 7.32 -22.27 0.27
C GLU A 23 6.76 -20.86 0.47
N GLU A 24 5.58 -20.72 1.07
CA GLU A 24 4.98 -19.41 1.35
C GLU A 24 5.78 -18.63 2.41
N ILE A 25 6.36 -19.33 3.38
CA ILE A 25 7.29 -18.75 4.36
C ILE A 25 8.56 -18.25 3.64
N SER A 26 9.14 -19.04 2.73
CA SER A 26 10.31 -18.62 1.95
C SER A 26 10.01 -17.39 1.10
N LEU A 27 8.91 -17.39 0.35
CA LEU A 27 8.48 -16.23 -0.45
C LEU A 27 8.30 -14.98 0.43
N LEU A 28 7.76 -15.13 1.64
CA LEU A 28 7.61 -14.03 2.58
C LEU A 28 8.97 -13.55 3.13
N VAL A 29 9.89 -14.46 3.46
CA VAL A 29 11.26 -14.13 3.92
C VAL A 29 12.03 -13.35 2.84
N ASP A 30 11.89 -13.76 1.58
CA ASP A 30 12.57 -13.14 0.44
C ASP A 30 11.87 -11.87 -0.08
N GLY A 31 10.64 -11.60 0.36
CA GLY A 31 9.84 -10.46 -0.09
C GLY A 31 9.14 -10.65 -1.44
N GLU A 32 9.06 -11.89 -1.93
CA GLU A 32 8.51 -12.29 -3.24
C GLU A 32 7.04 -12.76 -3.15
N LEU A 33 6.39 -12.58 -1.99
CA LEU A 33 4.98 -12.94 -1.81
C LEU A 33 4.04 -11.85 -2.37
N ASP A 34 3.05 -12.25 -3.18
CA ASP A 34 2.03 -11.36 -3.72
C ASP A 34 1.34 -10.54 -2.62
N VAL A 35 1.14 -9.23 -2.86
CA VAL A 35 0.59 -8.28 -1.87
C VAL A 35 -0.76 -8.73 -1.32
N GLU A 36 -1.60 -9.30 -2.18
CA GLU A 36 -2.93 -9.79 -1.83
C GLU A 36 -2.89 -11.00 -0.87
N ARG A 37 -1.77 -11.73 -0.84
CA ARG A 37 -1.59 -12.95 -0.03
C ARG A 37 -0.90 -12.69 1.30
N ILE A 38 -0.18 -11.57 1.44
CA ILE A 38 0.60 -11.23 2.64
C ILE A 38 -0.26 -11.30 3.91
N GLU A 39 -1.43 -10.66 3.93
CA GLU A 39 -2.27 -10.62 5.14
C GLU A 39 -2.72 -12.01 5.60
N GLY A 40 -3.11 -12.86 4.64
CA GLY A 40 -3.56 -14.23 4.91
C GLY A 40 -2.42 -15.14 5.38
N VAL A 41 -1.22 -14.98 4.81
CA VAL A 41 -0.02 -15.71 5.25
C VAL A 41 0.40 -15.24 6.64
N CYS A 42 0.50 -13.93 6.89
CA CYS A 42 0.85 -13.37 8.21
C CYS A 42 -0.13 -13.79 9.31
N THR A 43 -1.42 -13.91 8.99
CA THR A 43 -2.42 -14.39 9.94
C THR A 43 -2.15 -15.83 10.39
N ARG A 44 -1.82 -16.72 9.44
CA ARG A 44 -1.51 -18.13 9.69
C ARG A 44 -0.11 -18.33 10.29
N LEU A 45 0.85 -17.45 9.98
CA LEU A 45 2.23 -17.49 10.48
C LEU A 45 2.31 -17.42 12.02
N ARG A 46 1.24 -16.97 12.69
CA ARG A 46 1.13 -16.94 14.16
C ARG A 46 1.12 -18.32 14.82
N ASP A 47 0.95 -19.39 14.05
CA ASP A 47 1.07 -20.76 14.52
C ASP A 47 2.52 -21.13 14.91
N ALA A 48 2.68 -21.94 15.97
CA ALA A 48 3.98 -22.21 16.58
C ALA A 48 4.97 -22.93 15.63
N ASP A 49 4.49 -23.86 14.81
CA ASP A 49 5.32 -24.60 13.86
C ASP A 49 5.74 -23.69 12.70
N SER A 50 4.84 -22.81 12.28
CA SER A 50 5.10 -21.80 11.25
C SER A 50 6.15 -20.77 11.73
N VAL A 51 6.04 -20.28 12.97
CA VAL A 51 7.05 -19.41 13.60
C VAL A 51 8.41 -20.11 13.71
N THR A 52 8.42 -21.40 14.08
CA THR A 52 9.67 -22.17 14.20
C THR A 52 10.40 -22.25 12.86
N THR A 53 9.66 -22.50 11.78
CA THR A 53 10.21 -22.53 10.41
C THR A 53 10.74 -21.16 9.99
N TRP A 54 9.98 -20.09 10.24
CA TRP A 54 10.39 -18.70 9.99
C TRP A 54 11.71 -18.34 10.70
N VAL A 55 11.82 -18.68 11.99
CA VAL A 55 13.04 -18.45 12.78
C VAL A 55 14.21 -19.25 12.21
N CYS A 56 13.99 -20.52 11.86
CA CYS A 56 15.02 -21.38 11.27
C CYS A 56 15.63 -20.75 10.00
N TYR A 57 14.80 -20.23 9.09
CA TYR A 57 15.26 -19.59 7.86
C TYR A 57 16.09 -18.33 8.12
N HIS A 58 15.67 -17.48 9.06
CA HIS A 58 16.45 -16.31 9.44
C HIS A 58 17.79 -16.68 10.09
N VAL A 59 17.81 -17.69 10.98
CA VAL A 59 19.04 -18.16 11.62
C VAL A 59 20.04 -18.72 10.60
N ILE A 60 19.57 -19.49 9.61
CA ILE A 60 20.41 -19.95 8.50
C ILE A 60 20.98 -18.75 7.73
N GLY A 61 20.14 -17.78 7.39
CA GLY A 61 20.57 -16.58 6.68
C GLY A 61 21.60 -15.76 7.45
N ASP A 62 21.40 -15.60 8.75
CA ASP A 62 22.31 -14.84 9.63
C ASP A 62 23.65 -15.55 9.77
N ALA A 63 23.64 -16.88 9.94
CA ALA A 63 24.84 -17.70 9.97
C ALA A 63 25.65 -17.59 8.66
N LEU A 64 24.98 -17.63 7.50
CA LEU A 64 25.62 -17.45 6.19
C LEU A 64 26.23 -16.06 6.01
N ARG A 65 25.63 -15.02 6.61
CA ARG A 65 26.13 -13.64 6.59
C ARG A 65 27.19 -13.35 7.65
N GLY A 66 27.54 -14.32 8.51
CA GLY A 66 28.45 -14.11 9.64
C GLY A 66 27.87 -13.18 10.72
N SER A 67 26.57 -12.93 10.69
CA SER A 67 25.85 -12.18 11.72
C SER A 67 25.51 -13.15 12.84
N SER A 68 26.17 -13.06 13.99
CA SER A 68 25.89 -13.95 15.12
C SER A 68 25.78 -13.20 16.43
N ALA A 69 24.91 -13.75 17.29
CA ALA A 69 24.57 -13.36 18.66
C ALA A 69 23.54 -12.23 18.80
N ILE A 70 22.26 -12.60 18.69
CA ILE A 70 21.23 -11.96 19.51
C ILE A 70 21.30 -12.61 20.90
N MET A 71 21.36 -11.79 21.95
CA MET A 71 21.35 -12.25 23.34
C MET A 71 20.17 -13.23 23.59
N PRO A 72 20.38 -14.38 24.27
CA PRO A 72 19.30 -15.30 24.60
C PRO A 72 18.12 -14.58 25.27
N GLY A 73 16.90 -14.91 24.86
CA GLY A 73 15.69 -14.29 25.41
C GLY A 73 15.41 -12.86 24.92
N PHE A 74 16.18 -12.32 23.97
CA PHE A 74 15.90 -11.02 23.36
C PHE A 74 14.47 -10.92 22.82
N ALA A 75 14.03 -11.90 22.02
CA ALA A 75 12.69 -11.87 21.43
C ALA A 75 11.57 -11.80 22.49
N ALA A 76 11.71 -12.54 23.60
CA ALA A 76 10.76 -12.52 24.70
C ALA A 76 10.75 -11.17 25.44
N ARG A 77 11.93 -10.60 25.71
CA ARG A 77 12.05 -9.26 26.31
C ARG A 77 11.50 -8.17 25.39
N PHE A 78 11.81 -8.25 24.10
CA PHE A 78 11.33 -7.32 23.09
C PHE A 78 9.81 -7.38 22.99
N ALA A 79 9.23 -8.58 22.87
CA ALA A 79 7.78 -8.75 22.84
C ALA A 79 7.08 -8.20 24.09
N THR A 80 7.68 -8.41 25.28
CA THR A 80 7.16 -7.88 26.55
C THR A 80 7.18 -6.35 26.56
N GLN A 81 8.29 -5.75 26.13
CA GLN A 81 8.43 -4.30 26.09
C GLN A 81 7.49 -3.67 25.05
N LEU A 82 7.37 -4.29 23.87
CA LEU A 82 6.49 -3.84 22.79
C LEU A 82 5.01 -3.92 23.19
N ALA A 83 4.61 -4.96 23.92
CA ALA A 83 3.25 -5.09 24.44
C ALA A 83 2.91 -4.01 25.49
N ALA A 84 3.91 -3.42 26.15
CA ALA A 84 3.73 -2.33 27.09
C ALA A 84 3.70 -0.94 26.40
N GLU A 85 4.02 -0.85 25.11
CA GLU A 85 3.98 0.41 24.38
C GLU A 85 2.53 0.81 24.03
N PRO A 86 2.17 2.11 24.15
CA PRO A 86 0.87 2.58 23.72
C PRO A 86 0.73 2.43 22.21
N THR A 87 -0.32 1.73 21.74
CA THR A 87 -0.57 1.57 20.31
C THR A 87 -0.82 2.94 19.65
N VAL A 88 0.16 3.45 18.91
CA VAL A 88 0.00 4.69 18.13
C VAL A 88 -0.90 4.37 16.93
N LEU A 89 -2.19 4.67 17.06
CA LEU A 89 -3.14 4.53 15.96
C LEU A 89 -2.80 5.58 14.90
N SER A 90 -2.31 5.13 13.74
CA SER A 90 -2.27 5.98 12.56
C SER A 90 -3.69 6.44 12.23
N PRO A 91 -3.93 7.73 11.93
CA PRO A 91 -5.25 8.21 11.56
C PRO A 91 -5.83 7.33 10.45
N PRO A 92 -7.08 6.84 10.58
CA PRO A 92 -7.65 5.96 9.58
C PRO A 92 -7.64 6.67 8.23
N ARG A 93 -7.29 5.93 7.16
CA ARG A 93 -7.36 6.45 5.79
C ARG A 93 -8.81 6.86 5.53
N ARG A 94 -9.05 8.17 5.44
CA ARG A 94 -10.38 8.71 5.13
C ARG A 94 -10.70 8.33 3.68
N GLY A 95 -11.65 7.42 3.49
CA GLY A 95 -12.28 7.21 2.19
C GLY A 95 -13.04 8.48 1.74
N PRO A 96 -13.33 8.62 0.44
CA PRO A 96 -14.17 9.73 -0.03
C PRO A 96 -15.54 9.65 0.66
N ALA A 97 -15.99 10.76 1.24
CA ALA A 97 -17.32 10.83 1.82
C ALA A 97 -18.37 10.58 0.73
N PRO A 98 -19.50 9.88 1.02
CA PRO A 98 -20.52 9.57 0.02
C PRO A 98 -21.08 10.84 -0.64
N ALA A 99 -21.19 11.93 0.11
CA ALA A 99 -21.55 13.24 -0.43
C ALA A 99 -20.55 13.76 -1.47
N ALA A 100 -19.24 13.58 -1.27
CA ALA A 100 -18.22 14.00 -2.23
C ALA A 100 -18.33 13.23 -3.55
N VAL A 101 -18.66 11.93 -3.48
CA VAL A 101 -18.93 11.11 -4.67
C VAL A 101 -20.18 11.59 -5.40
N ALA A 102 -21.25 11.89 -4.67
CA ALA A 102 -22.49 12.42 -5.24
C ALA A 102 -22.27 13.79 -5.94
N TRP A 103 -21.53 14.70 -5.31
CA TRP A 103 -21.17 15.99 -5.90
C TRP A 103 -20.29 15.84 -7.14
N ALA A 104 -19.32 14.92 -7.13
CA ALA A 104 -18.50 14.65 -8.30
C ALA A 104 -19.35 14.14 -9.48
N ALA A 105 -20.30 13.23 -9.21
CA ALA A 105 -21.23 12.74 -10.23
C ALA A 105 -22.16 13.85 -10.75
N ALA A 106 -22.68 14.71 -9.86
CA ALA A 106 -23.49 15.85 -10.27
C ALA A 106 -22.69 16.84 -11.13
N ALA A 107 -21.43 17.11 -10.76
CA ALA A 107 -20.55 18.01 -11.48
C ALA A 107 -20.19 17.47 -12.88
N THR A 108 -19.96 16.17 -13.04
CA THR A 108 -19.70 15.57 -14.36
C THR A 108 -20.91 15.67 -15.27
N VAL A 109 -22.11 15.39 -14.74
CA VAL A 109 -23.37 15.55 -15.50
C VAL A 109 -23.56 17.01 -15.91
N ALA A 110 -23.36 17.96 -15.00
CA ALA A 110 -23.47 19.39 -15.31
C ALA A 110 -22.46 19.83 -16.38
N ALA A 111 -21.19 19.41 -16.26
CA ALA A 111 -20.15 19.74 -17.22
C ALA A 111 -20.46 19.19 -18.62
N VAL A 112 -20.88 17.91 -18.72
CA VAL A 112 -21.29 17.29 -19.99
C VAL A 112 -22.49 18.04 -20.60
N SER A 113 -23.44 18.46 -19.76
CA SER A 113 -24.61 19.21 -20.19
C SER A 113 -24.24 20.57 -20.80
N VAL A 114 -23.34 21.31 -20.14
CA VAL A 114 -22.83 22.59 -20.65
C VAL A 114 -22.06 22.40 -21.95
N VAL A 115 -21.20 21.38 -22.05
CA VAL A 115 -20.46 21.07 -23.28
C VAL A 115 -21.41 20.71 -24.42
N ALA A 116 -22.42 19.89 -24.17
CA ALA A 116 -23.44 19.55 -25.17
C ALA A 116 -24.21 20.78 -25.64
N TRP A 117 -24.60 21.67 -24.72
CA TRP A 117 -25.27 22.93 -25.05
C TRP A 117 -24.40 23.85 -25.91
N VAL A 118 -23.13 24.04 -25.53
CA VAL A 118 -22.18 24.83 -26.32
C VAL A 118 -21.98 24.20 -27.69
N ALA A 119 -21.85 22.87 -27.78
CA ALA A 119 -21.69 22.20 -29.06
C ALA A 119 -22.91 22.42 -29.97
N MET A 120 -24.13 22.32 -29.44
CA MET A 120 -25.36 22.59 -30.21
C MET A 120 -25.47 24.04 -30.69
N THR A 121 -24.93 25.00 -29.94
CA THR A 121 -25.05 26.43 -30.26
C THR A 121 -23.89 26.99 -31.08
N THR A 122 -22.74 26.32 -31.11
CA THR A 122 -21.50 26.86 -31.71
C THR A 122 -20.94 26.05 -32.87
N LEU A 123 -21.33 24.77 -33.06
CA LEU A 123 -20.87 24.02 -34.22
C LEU A 123 -21.76 24.30 -35.44
N PRO A 124 -21.23 24.89 -36.54
CA PRO A 124 -21.95 24.89 -37.81
C PRO A 124 -22.11 23.44 -38.29
N ILE A 125 -23.33 23.08 -38.73
CA ILE A 125 -23.64 21.77 -39.29
C ILE A 125 -22.86 21.62 -40.61
N GLY A 126 -21.64 21.05 -40.54
CA GLY A 126 -20.75 20.82 -41.69
C GLY A 126 -19.40 20.23 -41.28
N ASP A 127 -18.82 19.42 -42.18
CA ASP A 127 -17.69 18.49 -41.97
C ASP A 127 -16.36 19.14 -41.48
N ALA A 128 -16.23 20.46 -41.52
CA ALA A 128 -15.00 21.18 -41.16
C ALA A 128 -14.79 21.38 -39.64
N SER A 129 -15.74 21.00 -38.79
CA SER A 129 -15.72 21.25 -37.34
C SER A 129 -15.07 20.15 -36.48
N LEU A 130 -14.85 18.96 -37.04
CA LEU A 130 -14.28 17.80 -36.35
C LEU A 130 -12.83 17.96 -35.84
N PRO A 131 -11.86 18.53 -36.61
CA PRO A 131 -10.48 18.60 -36.15
C PRO A 131 -10.27 19.58 -34.99
N ALA A 132 -11.04 20.68 -34.95
CA ALA A 132 -10.99 21.66 -33.87
C ALA A 132 -11.56 21.09 -32.56
N ALA A 133 -12.71 20.38 -32.63
CA ALA A 133 -13.31 19.71 -31.48
C ALA A 133 -12.37 18.65 -30.87
N LEU A 134 -11.65 17.90 -31.71
CA LEU A 134 -10.68 16.89 -31.27
C LEU A 134 -9.46 17.51 -30.56
N ALA A 135 -9.01 18.70 -30.98
CA ALA A 135 -7.92 19.42 -30.34
C ALA A 135 -8.32 19.92 -28.94
N THR A 136 -9.51 20.51 -28.81
CA THR A 136 -10.04 20.98 -27.52
C THR A 136 -10.29 19.82 -26.55
N ALA A 137 -10.80 18.67 -27.04
CA ALA A 137 -10.98 17.48 -26.21
C ALA A 137 -9.66 16.92 -25.67
N ARG A 138 -8.59 16.92 -26.47
CA ARG A 138 -7.25 16.52 -26.01
C ARG A 138 -6.68 17.44 -24.94
N GLN A 139 -6.95 18.74 -25.04
CA GLN A 139 -6.50 19.72 -24.06
C GLN A 139 -7.30 19.67 -22.76
N ALA A 140 -8.60 19.33 -22.81
CA ALA A 140 -9.38 19.05 -21.61
C ALA A 140 -8.91 17.77 -20.90
N ALA A 141 -8.50 16.75 -21.67
CA ALA A 141 -8.00 15.47 -21.14
C ALA A 141 -6.61 15.56 -20.48
N SER A 142 -5.86 16.65 -20.69
CA SER A 142 -4.54 16.83 -20.07
C SER A 142 -4.60 17.41 -18.66
N VAL A 143 -5.73 17.99 -18.24
CA VAL A 143 -5.90 18.53 -16.89
C VAL A 143 -6.25 17.39 -15.93
N ARG A 144 -5.30 17.00 -15.07
CA ARG A 144 -5.59 16.00 -14.03
C ARG A 144 -6.16 16.70 -12.81
N ALA A 145 -7.22 16.13 -12.22
CA ALA A 145 -7.76 16.58 -10.93
C ALA A 145 -6.73 16.53 -9.78
N ALA A 146 -5.61 15.82 -9.95
CA ALA A 146 -4.50 15.83 -9.01
C ALA A 146 -3.72 17.16 -9.02
N ASP A 147 -3.71 17.88 -10.15
CA ASP A 147 -2.97 19.14 -10.32
C ASP A 147 -3.70 20.32 -9.67
N THR A 148 -4.99 20.16 -9.35
CA THR A 148 -5.84 21.21 -8.75
C THR A 148 -6.11 21.00 -7.26
N ARG A 149 -5.60 19.91 -6.66
CA ARG A 149 -5.74 19.69 -5.21
C ARG A 149 -4.80 20.60 -4.44
N PRO A 150 -5.29 21.34 -3.43
CA PRO A 150 -4.40 22.04 -2.51
C PRO A 150 -3.48 21.03 -1.83
N ALA A 151 -2.22 21.42 -1.62
CA ALA A 151 -1.29 20.62 -0.84
C ALA A 151 -1.90 20.37 0.55
N VAL A 152 -1.93 19.11 0.97
CA VAL A 152 -2.37 18.75 2.31
C VAL A 152 -1.12 18.69 3.18
N ASP A 153 -1.01 19.62 4.11
CA ASP A 153 0.08 19.65 5.09
C ASP A 153 -0.08 18.47 6.05
N ASN A 154 0.88 17.56 6.05
CA ASN A 154 0.94 16.46 7.00
C ASN A 154 2.17 16.64 7.89
N GLU A 155 1.98 17.41 8.97
CA GLU A 155 3.00 17.75 9.96
C GLU A 155 3.70 16.50 10.54
N TYR A 156 2.95 15.42 10.76
CA TYR A 156 3.53 14.15 11.22
C TYR A 156 4.54 13.57 10.23
N LEU A 157 4.23 13.61 8.92
CA LEU A 157 5.14 13.14 7.87
C LEU A 157 6.32 14.08 7.66
N LEU A 158 6.12 15.39 7.80
CA LEU A 158 7.19 16.39 7.71
C LEU A 158 8.24 16.14 8.80
N VAL A 159 7.79 15.99 10.06
CA VAL A 159 8.68 15.69 11.18
C VAL A 159 9.36 14.33 10.99
N HIS A 160 8.64 13.29 10.56
CA HIS A 160 9.27 11.96 10.37
C HIS A 160 10.24 11.90 9.18
N GLN A 161 10.08 12.76 8.18
CA GLN A 161 11.04 12.87 7.07
C GLN A 161 12.37 13.49 7.51
N GLU A 162 12.37 14.44 8.42
CA GLU A 162 13.60 15.08 8.93
C GLU A 162 14.44 14.13 9.80
N TYR A 163 13.80 13.17 10.49
CA TYR A 163 14.46 12.25 11.41
C TYR A 163 14.67 10.83 10.87
N SER A 164 14.22 10.51 9.65
CA SER A 164 14.43 9.18 9.06
C SER A 164 15.81 9.12 8.36
N PRO A 165 16.79 8.36 8.88
CA PRO A 165 18.01 8.05 8.13
C PRO A 165 17.59 7.15 6.97
N THR A 166 17.34 7.75 5.82
CA THR A 166 17.03 7.00 4.61
C THR A 166 18.34 6.36 4.18
N THR A 167 18.57 5.10 4.58
CA THR A 167 19.53 4.22 3.92
C THR A 167 19.19 4.26 2.44
N ALA A 168 20.13 4.75 1.64
CA ALA A 168 20.05 4.78 0.20
C ALA A 168 19.95 3.34 -0.33
N ILE A 169 18.73 2.80 -0.42
CA ILE A 169 18.47 1.60 -1.20
C ILE A 169 18.36 2.05 -2.66
N GLN A 170 19.28 1.51 -3.45
CA GLN A 170 19.56 1.85 -4.83
C GLN A 170 18.31 1.74 -5.74
N GLY A 171 18.17 2.69 -6.68
CA GLY A 171 17.60 2.35 -8.00
C GLY A 171 16.39 3.12 -8.49
N ALA A 172 15.70 3.91 -7.67
CA ALA A 172 14.67 4.82 -8.15
C ALA A 172 14.73 6.11 -7.33
N ARG A 173 14.88 7.26 -7.98
CA ARG A 173 14.73 8.57 -7.34
C ARG A 173 13.24 8.92 -7.41
N PRO A 174 12.43 8.85 -6.34
CA PRO A 174 11.20 9.61 -6.30
C PRO A 174 11.62 11.02 -5.89
N TYR A 175 11.88 11.87 -6.88
CA TYR A 175 11.94 13.30 -6.60
C TYR A 175 10.60 13.73 -6.01
N LEU A 176 10.63 14.07 -4.72
CA LEU A 176 10.02 15.25 -4.12
C LEU A 176 8.61 15.57 -4.62
N ARG A 177 7.59 15.12 -3.89
CA ARG A 177 6.40 15.97 -3.73
C ARG A 177 6.77 17.01 -2.69
N ALA A 178 7.11 18.22 -3.14
CA ALA A 178 7.33 19.35 -2.26
C ALA A 178 6.08 19.57 -1.40
N VAL A 179 6.20 19.39 -0.09
CA VAL A 179 5.24 19.88 0.88
C VAL A 179 5.50 21.39 0.97
N ALA A 180 4.68 22.19 0.31
CA ALA A 180 4.76 23.64 0.42
C ALA A 180 4.07 24.05 1.72
N ALA A 181 4.85 24.31 2.77
CA ALA A 181 4.33 24.96 3.98
C ALA A 181 3.90 26.37 3.61
N THR A 182 2.60 26.68 3.73
CA THR A 182 2.13 28.05 3.63
C THR A 182 2.17 28.65 5.03
N ASP A 183 3.09 29.58 5.29
CA ASP A 183 3.19 30.28 6.59
C ASP A 183 1.95 31.18 6.78
N PRO A 184 1.06 30.92 7.75
CA PRO A 184 -0.11 31.75 7.99
C PRO A 184 0.22 33.13 8.59
N ASN A 185 1.49 33.43 8.92
CA ASN A 185 1.93 34.70 9.51
C ASN A 185 2.71 35.63 8.56
N ALA A 186 2.82 35.31 7.27
CA ALA A 186 3.39 36.24 6.30
C ALA A 186 2.41 37.42 6.05
N ARG A 187 2.59 38.51 6.81
CA ARG A 187 1.96 39.82 6.50
C ARG A 187 2.60 40.40 5.22
N PRO A 188 1.83 41.17 4.41
CA PRO A 188 2.25 41.63 3.09
C PRO A 188 3.47 42.56 3.12
#